data_AF-A0A6A8Q2Y7-F1
#
_entry.id   AF-A0A6A8Q2Y7-F1
#
_cell.length_a   1.000
_cell.length_b   1.000
_cell.length_c   1.000
_cell.angle_alpha   90.00
_cell.angle_beta   90.00
_cell.angle_gamma   90.00
#
_symmetry.space_group_name_H-M   'P 1'
#
loop_
_entity.id
_entity.type
_entity.pdbx_description
1 polymer ?
#
loop_
_entity_poly.entity_id
_entity_poly.type
_entity_poly.pdbx_seq_one_letter_code
_entity_poly.pdbx_strand_id
1 'polypeptide(L)'
;MKNIGLILVLITLVFSSCKSLDDVRTKNRENLIHLEQGMSKQEVLDLMGTETQKTYAGDFTMPTGKINNPYRVEMYNADSSTFEILFYYTDVKSTDDAITDDELTPIVLRDNSLVGFGWSFWEGQIQKYEIRVR
;
A
#
# COMPACT_ATOMS: atom_id res chain seq x y z
N MET A 1 -38.62 25.48 -25.69
CA MET A 1 -38.11 25.33 -24.31
C MET A 1 -36.65 24.92 -24.42
N LYS A 2 -35.71 25.80 -24.04
CA LYS A 2 -34.26 25.58 -24.17
C LYS A 2 -33.77 25.03 -22.83
N ASN A 3 -33.41 23.75 -22.79
CA ASN A 3 -32.85 23.13 -21.58
C ASN A 3 -31.44 23.66 -21.35
N ILE A 4 -31.28 24.41 -20.25
CA ILE A 4 -30.01 24.92 -19.76
C ILE A 4 -29.36 23.77 -18.99
N GLY A 5 -28.35 23.13 -19.58
CA GLY A 5 -27.51 22.16 -18.88
C GLY A 5 -26.55 22.88 -17.93
N LEU A 6 -26.84 22.85 -16.64
CA LEU A 6 -25.94 23.34 -15.60
C LEU A 6 -24.88 22.27 -15.35
N ILE A 7 -23.69 22.43 -15.93
CA ILE A 7 -22.53 21.58 -15.61
C ILE A 7 -21.97 22.06 -14.27
N LEU A 8 -22.21 21.28 -13.23
CA LEU A 8 -21.65 21.49 -11.90
C LEU A 8 -20.23 20.92 -11.89
N VAL A 9 -19.24 21.77 -12.14
CA VAL A 9 -17.82 21.40 -12.00
C VAL A 9 -17.52 21.29 -10.50
N LEU A 10 -17.50 20.06 -9.99
CA LEU A 10 -17.07 19.76 -8.64
C LEU A 10 -15.55 20.00 -8.56
N ILE A 11 -15.14 21.16 -8.06
CA ILE A 11 -13.73 21.44 -7.75
C ILE A 11 -13.37 20.55 -6.56
N THR A 12 -12.69 19.44 -6.81
CA THR A 12 -12.05 18.64 -5.77
C THR A 12 -10.83 19.40 -5.29
N LEU A 13 -10.97 20.08 -4.14
CA LEU A 13 -9.84 20.52 -3.34
C LEU A 13 -9.01 19.28 -2.95
N VAL A 14 -7.86 19.11 -3.59
CA VAL A 14 -6.87 18.12 -3.18
C VAL A 14 -6.20 18.65 -1.92
N PHE A 15 -6.81 18.41 -0.75
CA PHE A 15 -6.19 18.67 0.53
C PHE A 15 -4.99 17.72 0.67
N SER A 16 -3.78 18.23 0.44
CA SER A 16 -2.55 17.53 0.80
C SER A 16 -2.47 17.45 2.32
N SER A 17 -3.09 16.42 2.91
CA SER A 17 -3.01 16.17 4.34
C SER A 17 -1.57 15.78 4.68
N CYS A 18 -0.91 16.64 5.43
CA CYS A 18 0.34 16.32 6.13
C CYS A 18 0.05 15.16 7.11
N LYS A 19 0.86 14.11 7.06
CA LYS A 19 0.71 12.91 7.90
C LYS A 19 2.03 12.61 8.60
N SER A 20 1.99 12.18 9.85
CA SER A 20 3.16 11.58 10.49
C SER A 20 3.39 10.16 9.93
N LEU A 21 4.59 9.61 10.12
CA LEU A 21 4.84 8.19 9.80
C LEU A 21 3.90 7.27 10.60
N ASP A 22 3.53 7.66 11.81
CA ASP A 22 2.60 6.89 12.63
C ASP A 22 1.19 6.86 12.04
N ASP A 23 0.72 7.98 11.49
CA ASP A 23 -0.57 8.03 10.80
C ASP A 23 -0.59 7.10 9.58
N VAL A 24 0.50 7.06 8.81
CA VAL A 24 0.61 6.17 7.64
C VAL A 24 0.48 4.71 8.06
N ARG A 25 1.23 4.29 9.09
CA ARG A 25 1.17 2.91 9.59
C ARG A 25 -0.18 2.56 10.17
N THR A 26 -0.75 3.46 10.98
CA THR A 26 -2.07 3.25 11.59
C THR A 26 -3.11 3.06 10.52
N LYS A 27 -3.13 3.92 9.50
CA LYS A 27 -4.06 3.80 8.38
C LYS A 27 -3.87 2.49 7.60
N ASN A 28 -2.61 2.11 7.34
CA ASN A 28 -2.32 0.86 6.64
C ASN A 28 -2.79 -0.36 7.45
N ARG A 29 -2.52 -0.41 8.76
CA ARG A 29 -2.98 -1.50 9.65
C ARG A 29 -4.51 -1.58 9.72
N GLU A 30 -5.18 -0.44 9.80
CA GLU A 30 -6.65 -0.40 9.75
C GLU A 30 -7.18 -0.94 8.43
N ASN A 31 -6.56 -0.58 7.30
CA ASN A 31 -7.00 -1.07 5.99
C ASN A 31 -6.75 -2.57 5.80
N LEU A 32 -5.66 -3.12 6.36
CA LEU A 32 -5.34 -4.56 6.25
C LEU A 32 -6.47 -5.46 6.78
N ILE A 33 -7.20 -5.04 7.82
CA ILE A 33 -8.27 -5.87 8.42
C ILE A 33 -9.47 -6.05 7.47
N HIS A 34 -9.56 -5.22 6.43
CA HIS A 34 -10.63 -5.22 5.45
C HIS A 34 -10.26 -5.97 4.17
N LEU A 35 -9.03 -6.49 4.08
CA LEU A 35 -8.61 -7.30 2.94
C LEU A 35 -9.31 -8.66 2.96
N GLU A 36 -9.87 -9.04 1.81
CA GLU A 36 -10.53 -10.33 1.62
C GLU A 36 -9.92 -11.07 0.44
N GLN A 37 -9.67 -12.38 0.63
CA GLN A 37 -9.16 -13.22 -0.43
C GLN A 37 -10.07 -13.13 -1.67
N GLY A 38 -9.46 -13.00 -2.85
CA GLY A 38 -10.19 -12.86 -4.10
C GLY A 38 -10.30 -11.43 -4.61
N MET A 39 -10.12 -10.41 -3.74
CA MET A 39 -10.10 -9.00 -4.16
C MET A 39 -9.17 -8.79 -5.36
N SER A 40 -9.63 -8.08 -6.37
CA SER A 40 -8.80 -7.67 -7.49
C SER A 40 -7.70 -6.71 -7.03
N LYS A 41 -6.63 -6.59 -7.83
CA LYS A 41 -5.59 -5.57 -7.60
C LYS A 41 -6.18 -4.18 -7.40
N GLN A 42 -7.18 -3.78 -8.19
CA GLN A 42 -7.76 -2.45 -8.09
C GLN A 42 -8.48 -2.26 -6.75
N GLU A 43 -9.26 -3.25 -6.30
CA GLU A 43 -9.92 -3.20 -4.98
C GLU A 43 -8.90 -3.13 -3.84
N VAL A 44 -7.80 -3.89 -3.94
CA VAL A 44 -6.71 -3.82 -2.97
C VAL A 44 -6.08 -2.42 -2.95
N LEU A 45 -5.79 -1.83 -4.11
CA LEU A 45 -5.19 -0.49 -4.20
C LEU A 45 -6.14 0.61 -3.75
N ASP A 46 -7.44 0.49 -4.04
CA ASP A 46 -8.47 1.44 -3.60
C ASP A 46 -8.65 1.39 -2.08
N LEU A 47 -8.63 0.19 -1.50
CA LEU A 47 -8.73 -0.02 -0.05
C LEU A 47 -7.47 0.46 0.67
N MET A 48 -6.29 0.04 0.21
CA MET A 48 -5.03 0.28 0.90
C MET A 48 -4.47 1.67 0.64
N GLY A 49 -4.83 2.29 -0.48
CA GLY A 49 -4.35 3.60 -0.92
C GLY A 49 -3.10 3.52 -1.81
N THR A 50 -2.97 4.51 -2.69
CA THR A 50 -1.91 4.64 -3.71
C THR A 50 -1.10 5.94 -3.61
N GLU A 51 -1.41 6.77 -2.61
CA GLU A 51 -0.91 8.14 -2.53
C GLU A 51 0.51 8.24 -1.94
N THR A 52 1.34 9.11 -2.51
CA THR A 52 2.57 9.56 -1.87
C THR A 52 2.25 10.60 -0.81
N GLN A 53 2.58 10.30 0.44
CA GLN A 53 2.33 11.17 1.58
C GLN A 53 3.61 11.92 1.96
N LYS A 54 3.50 13.23 2.21
CA LYS A 54 4.59 13.99 2.84
C LYS A 54 4.56 13.70 4.34
N THR A 55 5.69 13.26 4.87
CA THR A 55 5.86 12.94 6.28
C THR A 55 6.56 14.07 7.01
N TYR A 56 6.19 14.29 8.27
CA TYR A 56 6.68 15.39 9.09
C TYR A 56 7.15 14.88 10.46
N ALA A 57 8.07 15.62 11.08
CA ALA A 57 8.49 15.38 12.45
C ALA A 57 7.31 15.61 13.42
N GLY A 58 7.42 15.11 14.66
CA GLY A 58 6.33 15.13 15.64
C GLY A 58 5.81 16.53 16.03
N ASP A 59 6.51 17.60 15.67
CA ASP A 59 6.05 18.99 15.86
C ASP A 59 5.29 19.55 14.62
N PHE A 60 5.18 18.76 13.55
CA PHE A 60 4.56 19.09 12.26
C PHE A 60 5.13 20.34 11.58
N THR A 61 6.28 20.85 12.04
CA THR A 61 6.85 22.11 11.52
C THR A 61 7.76 21.88 10.33
N MET A 62 8.39 20.70 10.24
CA MET A 62 9.36 20.35 9.19
C MET A 62 9.04 18.99 8.54
N PRO A 63 9.04 18.91 7.19
CA PRO A 63 8.90 17.64 6.50
C PRO A 63 10.14 16.78 6.74
N THR A 64 9.95 15.55 7.22
CA THR A 64 11.00 14.55 7.39
C THR A 64 11.23 13.73 6.12
N GLY A 65 10.22 13.67 5.24
CA GLY A 65 10.37 12.98 3.97
C GLY A 65 9.08 12.84 3.17
N LYS A 66 9.10 11.85 2.28
CA LYS A 66 7.92 11.38 1.55
C LYS A 66 7.92 9.86 1.62
N ILE A 67 6.74 9.28 1.74
CA ILE A 67 6.54 7.84 1.68
C ILE A 67 5.51 7.52 0.60
N ASN A 68 5.79 6.50 -0.21
CA ASN A 68 4.81 5.97 -1.16
C ASN A 68 3.94 4.94 -0.46
N ASN A 69 2.69 4.83 -0.89
CA ASN A 69 1.80 3.74 -0.52
C ASN A 69 1.34 3.08 -1.83
N PRO A 70 1.62 1.79 -2.11
CA PRO A 70 2.57 0.93 -1.42
C PRO A 70 3.98 1.54 -1.41
N TYR A 71 4.79 1.15 -0.41
CA TYR A 71 6.18 1.58 -0.28
C TYR A 71 7.06 1.00 -1.38
N ARG A 72 6.87 -0.29 -1.66
CA ARG A 72 7.61 -1.05 -2.68
C ARG A 72 6.69 -2.01 -3.39
N VAL A 73 6.95 -2.26 -4.67
CA VAL A 73 6.24 -3.26 -5.47
C VAL A 73 7.26 -4.16 -6.13
N GLU A 74 7.06 -5.47 -6.01
CA GLU A 74 7.90 -6.50 -6.66
C GLU A 74 7.03 -7.45 -7.48
N MET A 75 7.59 -7.99 -8.55
CA MET A 75 6.91 -8.95 -9.42
C MET A 75 7.78 -10.19 -9.63
N TYR A 76 7.16 -11.35 -9.52
CA TYR A 76 7.80 -12.65 -9.69
C TYR A 76 6.97 -13.52 -10.62
N ASN A 77 7.63 -14.18 -11.56
CA ASN A 77 7.00 -15.22 -12.38
C ASN A 77 7.42 -16.58 -11.83
N ALA A 78 6.44 -17.41 -11.52
CA ALA A 78 6.67 -18.79 -11.11
C ALA A 78 5.61 -19.69 -11.75
N ASP A 79 6.06 -20.80 -12.31
CA ASP A 79 5.27 -21.65 -13.20
C ASP A 79 4.59 -20.84 -14.32
N SER A 80 3.26 -20.83 -14.34
CA SER A 80 2.41 -20.08 -15.26
C SER A 80 1.66 -18.93 -14.60
N SER A 81 2.05 -18.53 -13.39
CA SER A 81 1.40 -17.46 -12.61
C SER A 81 2.35 -16.29 -12.38
N THR A 82 1.76 -15.10 -12.31
CA THR A 82 2.46 -13.87 -11.89
C THR A 82 2.10 -13.54 -10.45
N PHE A 83 3.11 -13.40 -9.61
CA PHE A 83 2.98 -12.89 -8.25
C PHE A 83 3.38 -11.42 -8.24
N GLU A 84 2.52 -10.57 -7.71
CA GLU A 84 2.81 -9.15 -7.46
C GLU A 84 2.72 -8.91 -5.96
N ILE A 85 3.79 -8.38 -5.38
CA ILE A 85 3.92 -8.14 -3.95
C ILE A 85 3.89 -6.65 -3.70
N LEU A 86 2.85 -6.18 -3.02
CA LEU A 86 2.70 -4.79 -2.61
C LEU A 86 3.14 -4.67 -1.16
N PHE A 87 4.28 -4.03 -0.91
CA PHE A 87 4.78 -3.83 0.45
C PHE A 87 4.24 -2.53 1.03
N TYR A 88 3.48 -2.63 2.12
CA TYR A 88 2.92 -1.49 2.84
C TYR A 88 3.67 -1.25 4.15
N TYR A 89 3.97 0.01 4.47
CA TYR A 89 4.59 0.38 5.74
C TYR A 89 3.58 0.27 6.89
N THR A 90 3.86 -0.58 7.87
CA THR A 90 2.84 -1.00 8.86
C THR A 90 3.34 -1.08 10.29
N ASP A 91 4.66 -1.10 10.52
CA ASP A 91 5.24 -1.23 11.86
C ASP A 91 6.42 -0.27 12.07
N VAL A 92 6.91 -0.20 13.30
CA VAL A 92 8.14 0.49 13.68
C VAL A 92 9.03 -0.47 14.46
N LYS A 93 10.25 -0.67 14.00
CA LYS A 93 11.23 -1.54 14.67
C LYS A 93 12.43 -0.74 15.16
N SER A 94 12.73 0.36 14.49
CA SER A 94 13.79 1.27 14.86
C SER A 94 13.34 2.72 14.66
N THR A 95 13.94 3.64 15.42
CA THR A 95 13.71 5.09 15.30
C THR A 95 14.80 5.77 14.48
N ASP A 96 15.65 5.00 13.78
CA ASP A 96 16.43 5.56 12.69
C ASP A 96 15.47 5.82 11.51
N ASP A 97 15.65 6.92 10.80
CA ASP A 97 14.71 7.36 9.74
C ASP A 97 14.70 6.43 8.50
N ALA A 98 15.20 5.20 8.62
CA ALA A 98 15.32 4.21 7.57
C ALA A 98 14.19 3.17 7.69
N ILE A 99 13.31 3.12 6.69
CA ILE A 99 12.30 2.07 6.60
C ILE A 99 12.96 0.77 6.15
N THR A 100 12.81 -0.28 6.95
CA THR A 100 13.41 -1.60 6.72
C THR A 100 12.34 -2.66 6.51
N ASP A 101 12.72 -3.82 5.97
CA ASP A 101 11.76 -4.84 5.52
C ASP A 101 10.91 -5.41 6.67
N ASP A 102 11.45 -5.48 7.89
CA ASP A 102 10.74 -5.91 9.10
C ASP A 102 9.68 -4.90 9.59
N GLU A 103 9.57 -3.74 8.94
CA GLU A 103 8.53 -2.74 9.16
C GLU A 103 7.42 -2.76 8.07
N LEU A 104 7.61 -3.57 7.03
CA LEU A 104 6.69 -3.73 5.91
C LEU A 104 5.78 -4.94 6.10
N THR A 105 4.56 -4.86 5.58
CA THR A 105 3.67 -6.03 5.39
C THR A 105 3.51 -6.28 3.90
N PRO A 106 3.87 -7.47 3.39
CA PRO A 106 3.63 -7.83 2.00
C PRO A 106 2.17 -8.20 1.79
N ILE A 107 1.52 -7.62 0.78
CA ILE A 107 0.24 -8.07 0.24
C ILE A 107 0.53 -8.84 -1.04
N VAL A 108 0.05 -10.08 -1.12
CA VAL A 108 0.41 -11.03 -2.17
C VAL A 108 -0.75 -11.19 -3.14
N LEU A 109 -0.56 -10.64 -4.34
CA LEU A 109 -1.46 -10.86 -5.47
C LEU A 109 -0.91 -12.01 -6.31
N ARG A 110 -1.79 -12.88 -6.80
CA ARG A 110 -1.50 -13.87 -7.82
C ARG A 110 -2.49 -13.68 -8.96
N ASP A 111 -1.98 -13.53 -10.18
CA ASP A 111 -2.80 -13.37 -11.38
C ASP A 111 -3.88 -12.29 -11.21
N ASN A 112 -3.48 -11.13 -10.65
CA ASN A 112 -4.29 -9.95 -10.37
C ASN A 112 -5.37 -10.09 -9.27
N SER A 113 -5.31 -11.15 -8.44
CA SER A 113 -6.22 -11.39 -7.32
C SER A 113 -5.47 -11.61 -6.01
N LEU A 114 -6.00 -11.07 -4.91
CA LEU A 114 -5.44 -11.22 -3.58
C LEU A 114 -5.53 -12.67 -3.09
N VAL A 115 -4.38 -13.23 -2.74
CA VAL A 115 -4.29 -14.58 -2.16
C VAL A 115 -3.96 -14.58 -0.67
N GLY A 116 -3.38 -13.49 -0.15
CA GLY A 116 -3.07 -13.33 1.27
C GLY A 116 -2.11 -12.18 1.52
N PHE A 117 -1.72 -11.98 2.78
CA PHE A 117 -0.77 -10.95 3.19
C PHE A 117 0.05 -11.38 4.42
N GLY A 118 1.14 -10.67 4.70
CA GLY A 118 2.07 -10.95 5.79
C GLY A 118 3.26 -11.82 5.37
N TRP A 119 4.39 -11.64 6.07
CA TRP A 119 5.65 -12.32 5.75
C TRP A 119 5.52 -13.84 5.75
N SER A 120 4.88 -14.43 6.76
CA SER A 120 4.67 -15.88 6.82
C SER A 120 3.87 -16.41 5.62
N PHE A 121 2.89 -15.64 5.12
CA PHE A 121 2.12 -16.04 3.95
C PHE A 121 3.00 -15.98 2.68
N TRP A 122 3.76 -14.89 2.52
CA TRP A 122 4.66 -14.70 1.39
C TRP A 122 5.75 -15.77 1.33
N GLU A 123 6.43 -16.04 2.45
CA GLU A 123 7.43 -17.11 2.58
C GLU A 123 6.84 -18.48 2.22
N GLY A 124 5.60 -18.75 2.62
CA GLY A 124 4.87 -19.95 2.23
C GLY A 124 4.67 -20.06 0.72
N GLN A 125 4.41 -18.95 0.01
CA GLN A 125 4.32 -18.97 -1.46
C GLN A 125 5.68 -19.20 -2.10
N ILE A 126 6.74 -18.56 -1.58
CA ILE A 126 8.12 -18.75 -2.09
C ILE A 126 8.48 -20.23 -2.07
N GLN A 127 8.24 -20.92 -0.95
CA GLN A 127 8.54 -22.34 -0.82
C GLN A 127 7.64 -23.19 -1.71
N LYS A 128 6.34 -22.90 -1.77
CA LYS A 128 5.36 -23.71 -2.50
C LYS A 128 5.55 -23.67 -4.02
N TYR A 129 5.91 -22.51 -4.58
CA TYR A 129 6.05 -22.31 -6.03
C TYR A 129 7.51 -22.11 -6.45
N GLU A 130 8.47 -22.41 -5.57
CA GLU A 130 9.90 -22.29 -5.81
C GLU A 130 10.30 -20.90 -6.39
N ILE A 131 9.69 -19.84 -5.83
CA ILE A 131 9.84 -18.48 -6.35
C ILE A 131 11.27 -18.00 -6.12
N ARG A 132 11.93 -17.53 -7.18
CA ARG A 132 13.30 -16.99 -7.09
C ARG A 132 13.27 -15.52 -6.69
N VAL A 133 13.38 -15.28 -5.40
CA VAL A 133 13.65 -13.95 -4.83
C VAL A 133 15.14 -13.59 -5.00
N ARG A 134 15.43 -12.30 -5.20
CA ARG A 134 16.79 -11.78 -5.45
C ARG A 134 17.39 -11.17 -4.21
#